data_AF-A0A835I679-F1
#
_entry.id   AF-A0A835I679-F1
#
_cell.length_a   1.000
_cell.length_b   1.000
_cell.length_c   1.000
_cell.angle_alpha   90.00
_cell.angle_beta   90.00
_cell.angle_gamma   90.00
#
_symmetry.space_group_name_H-M   'P 1'
#
loop_
_entity.id
_entity.type
_entity.pdbx_description
1 polymer ?
#
loop_
_entity_poly.entity_id
_entity_poly.type
_entity_poly.pdbx_seq_one_letter_code
_entity_poly.pdbx_strand_id
1 'polypeptide(L)'
;MLPIIISTIFMNTCLAQLQTFSVQQSTTMDTGILGFHVPGPSLPVIPMVIMAIMVPIYDRVFVPLARKFTGIPRGVQSLQRIGVGLVLSAISMAIAGIMETRRKSVAVEHNMVDSLDPLPMSIFWLGFQYAIFGAADMFTLVGLLEFFYAESSAGMKSLSTAISWSSMAFGYYLSSLVVEVVNKVSGGWLASNNLNRDELNYFYRLLSGLSVLNFGFYLLCASWYRYKKVEEVKQIGGNDFEGKVNVEIGKVNG
;
A
#
# COMPACT_ATOMS: atom_id res chain seq x y z
N MET A 1 11.74 -10.57 -8.23
CA MET A 1 11.30 -10.28 -6.84
C MET A 1 11.91 -9.01 -6.28
N LEU A 2 13.24 -8.90 -6.17
CA LEU A 2 13.94 -7.77 -5.53
C LEU A 2 13.51 -6.36 -6.02
N PRO A 3 13.44 -6.08 -7.34
CA PRO A 3 13.04 -4.75 -7.81
C PRO A 3 11.62 -4.34 -7.39
N ILE A 4 10.71 -5.31 -7.33
CA ILE A 4 9.31 -5.10 -6.91
C ILE A 4 9.25 -4.77 -5.42
N ILE A 5 10.02 -5.49 -4.60
CA ILE A 5 10.11 -5.23 -3.15
C ILE A 5 10.68 -3.84 -2.90
N ILE A 6 11.73 -3.44 -3.63
CA ILE A 6 12.33 -2.11 -3.51
C ILE A 6 11.28 -1.02 -3.78
N SER A 7 10.41 -1.18 -4.77
CA SER A 7 9.33 -0.22 -5.01
C SER A 7 8.33 -0.11 -3.86
N THR A 8 8.13 -1.17 -3.07
CA THR A 8 7.26 -1.12 -1.87
C THR A 8 7.92 -0.42 -0.68
N ILE A 9 9.24 -0.30 -0.64
CA ILE A 9 9.95 0.47 0.42
C ILE A 9 9.43 1.91 0.44
N PHE A 10 9.26 2.52 -0.73
CA PHE A 10 8.77 3.90 -0.82
C PHE A 10 7.31 4.06 -0.38
N MET A 11 6.47 3.04 -0.62
CA MET A 11 5.10 3.03 -0.08
C MET A 11 5.11 2.98 1.45
N ASN A 12 6.02 2.20 2.05
CA ASN A 12 6.21 2.16 3.51
C ASN A 12 6.75 3.49 4.06
N THR A 13 7.57 4.22 3.29
CA THR A 13 7.93 5.60 3.63
C THR A 13 6.69 6.49 3.72
N CYS A 14 5.77 6.39 2.77
CA CYS A 14 4.50 7.13 2.80
C CYS A 14 3.64 6.77 4.02
N LEU A 15 3.58 5.46 4.37
CA LEU A 15 2.90 4.99 5.58
C LEU A 15 3.47 5.62 6.86
N ALA A 16 4.80 5.69 6.98
CA ALA A 16 5.45 6.28 8.14
C ALA A 16 5.02 7.74 8.35
N GLN A 17 4.90 8.52 7.27
CA GLN A 17 4.49 9.93 7.35
C GLN A 17 3.02 10.11 7.76
N LEU A 18 2.16 9.18 7.36
CA LEU A 18 0.78 9.13 7.84
C LEU A 18 0.70 8.77 9.33
N GLN A 19 1.67 8.02 9.87
CA GLN A 19 1.70 7.70 11.30
C GLN A 19 2.33 8.82 12.16
N THR A 20 3.07 9.74 11.57
CA THR A 20 3.77 10.81 12.28
C THR A 20 3.14 12.18 12.01
N PHE A 21 3.45 12.82 10.88
CA PHE A 21 3.01 14.19 10.57
C PHE A 21 1.50 14.28 10.48
N SER A 22 0.80 13.27 9.96
CA SER A 22 -0.66 13.33 9.93
C SER A 22 -1.32 13.20 11.29
N VAL A 23 -0.66 12.52 12.24
CA VAL A 23 -1.08 12.56 13.63
C VAL A 23 -0.78 13.93 14.24
N GLN A 24 0.34 14.58 13.91
CA GLN A 24 0.61 15.96 14.34
C GLN A 24 -0.39 16.97 13.75
N GLN A 25 -0.80 16.81 12.49
CA GLN A 25 -1.88 17.64 11.90
C GLN A 25 -3.15 17.53 12.74
N SER A 26 -3.51 16.31 13.14
CA SER A 26 -4.72 16.06 13.89
C SER A 26 -4.78 16.72 15.27
N THR A 27 -3.62 17.00 15.91
CA THR A 27 -3.59 17.71 17.20
C THR A 27 -3.87 19.21 17.07
N THR A 28 -3.81 19.75 15.86
CA THR A 28 -4.10 21.17 15.57
C THR A 28 -5.51 21.40 15.02
N MET A 29 -6.32 20.35 14.91
CA MET A 29 -7.63 20.37 14.25
C MET A 29 -8.75 20.12 15.25
N ASP A 30 -9.97 20.48 14.88
CA ASP A 30 -11.15 20.21 15.69
C ASP A 30 -11.44 18.69 15.73
N THR A 31 -11.39 18.15 16.95
CA THR A 31 -11.60 16.72 17.25
C THR A 31 -13.05 16.40 17.61
N GLY A 32 -13.92 17.41 17.69
CA GLY A 32 -15.33 17.24 18.00
C GLY A 32 -16.11 16.58 16.86
N ILE A 33 -16.68 15.40 17.15
CA ILE A 33 -17.62 14.71 16.26
C ILE A 33 -18.85 14.33 17.08
N LEU A 34 -20.01 14.92 16.74
CA LEU A 34 -21.31 14.59 17.35
C LEU A 34 -21.31 14.62 18.89
N GLY A 35 -20.55 15.54 19.50
CA GLY A 35 -20.42 15.69 20.95
C GLY A 35 -19.34 14.80 21.61
N PHE A 36 -18.63 13.98 20.85
CA PHE A 36 -17.48 13.19 21.31
C PHE A 36 -16.16 13.73 20.73
N HIS A 37 -15.10 13.74 21.54
CA HIS A 37 -13.77 14.19 21.09
C HIS A 37 -12.94 12.99 20.66
N VAL A 38 -12.67 12.87 19.37
CA VAL A 38 -11.87 11.77 18.81
C VAL A 38 -10.39 12.08 18.96
N PRO A 39 -9.60 11.25 19.66
CA PRO A 39 -8.16 11.50 19.80
C PRO A 39 -7.46 11.44 18.44
N GLY A 40 -6.66 12.45 18.12
CA GLY A 40 -5.83 12.49 16.91
C GLY A 40 -5.01 11.21 16.63
N PRO A 41 -4.31 10.65 17.64
CA PRO A 41 -3.58 9.38 17.49
C PRO A 41 -4.43 8.15 17.17
N SER A 42 -5.76 8.24 17.18
CA SER A 42 -6.65 7.15 16.77
C SER A 42 -6.88 7.08 15.25
N LEU A 43 -6.54 8.12 14.48
CA LEU A 43 -6.75 8.17 13.03
C LEU A 43 -6.11 7.02 12.23
N PRO A 44 -4.93 6.47 12.61
CA PRO A 44 -4.37 5.28 11.96
C PRO A 44 -5.23 4.01 12.05
N VAL A 45 -6.37 4.04 12.77
CA VAL A 45 -7.39 2.97 12.70
C VAL A 45 -8.15 2.99 11.37
N ILE A 46 -8.28 4.14 10.71
CA ILE A 46 -9.07 4.32 9.50
C ILE A 46 -8.57 3.42 8.36
N PRO A 47 -7.25 3.38 8.01
CA PRO A 47 -6.74 2.47 6.99
C PRO A 47 -7.02 1.00 7.33
N MET A 48 -6.93 0.62 8.61
CA MET A 48 -7.19 -0.77 9.05
C MET A 48 -8.65 -1.16 8.84
N VAL A 49 -9.59 -0.26 9.19
CA VAL A 49 -11.03 -0.49 8.98
C VAL A 49 -11.36 -0.56 7.49
N ILE A 50 -10.82 0.37 6.69
CA ILE A 50 -11.01 0.37 5.25
C ILE A 50 -10.46 -0.92 4.62
N MET A 51 -9.28 -1.35 5.03
CA MET A 51 -8.70 -2.61 4.59
C MET A 51 -9.59 -3.79 4.99
N ALA A 52 -10.05 -3.85 6.24
CA ALA A 52 -10.92 -4.93 6.73
C ALA A 52 -12.24 -5.03 5.97
N ILE A 53 -12.80 -3.90 5.50
CA ILE A 53 -14.01 -3.85 4.67
C ILE A 53 -13.70 -4.17 3.20
N MET A 54 -12.59 -3.66 2.67
CA MET A 54 -12.23 -3.81 1.26
C MET A 54 -11.76 -5.22 0.91
N VAL A 55 -11.08 -5.94 1.82
CA VAL A 55 -10.65 -7.33 1.59
C VAL A 55 -11.80 -8.28 1.22
N PRO A 56 -12.90 -8.39 1.99
CA PRO A 56 -14.00 -9.28 1.62
C PRO A 56 -14.73 -8.82 0.35
N ILE A 57 -14.82 -7.51 0.10
CA ILE A 57 -15.38 -6.97 -1.15
C ILE A 57 -14.50 -7.38 -2.34
N TYR A 58 -13.18 -7.29 -2.17
CA TYR A 58 -12.20 -7.69 -3.16
C TYR A 58 -12.36 -9.18 -3.50
N ASP A 59 -12.36 -10.06 -2.50
CA ASP A 59 -12.43 -11.49 -2.70
C ASP A 59 -13.78 -11.96 -3.25
N ARG A 60 -14.89 -11.36 -2.82
CA ARG A 60 -16.24 -11.83 -3.20
C ARG A 60 -16.85 -11.13 -4.41
N VAL A 61 -16.42 -9.92 -4.73
CA VAL A 61 -17.00 -9.14 -5.84
C VAL A 61 -15.96 -8.95 -6.93
N PHE A 62 -14.79 -8.42 -6.58
CA PHE A 62 -13.79 -8.04 -7.58
C PHE A 62 -13.14 -9.27 -8.24
N VAL A 63 -12.70 -10.26 -7.47
CA VAL A 63 -12.06 -11.48 -8.01
C VAL A 63 -12.97 -12.25 -8.99
N PRO A 64 -14.23 -12.59 -8.66
CA PRO A 64 -15.09 -13.32 -9.60
C PRO A 64 -15.45 -12.48 -10.84
N LEU A 65 -15.65 -11.17 -10.68
CA LEU A 65 -15.91 -10.28 -11.81
C LEU A 65 -14.68 -10.20 -12.73
N ALA A 66 -13.50 -9.96 -12.15
CA ALA A 66 -12.25 -9.92 -12.90
C ALA A 66 -11.98 -11.25 -13.59
N ARG A 67 -12.22 -12.39 -12.94
CA ARG A 67 -12.08 -13.72 -13.56
C ARG A 67 -12.97 -13.89 -14.78
N LYS A 68 -14.19 -13.34 -14.75
CA LYS A 68 -15.14 -13.39 -15.88
C LYS A 68 -14.63 -12.56 -17.08
N PHE A 69 -13.93 -11.46 -16.83
CA PHE A 69 -13.42 -10.58 -17.89
C PHE A 69 -12.02 -10.96 -18.39
N THR A 70 -11.11 -11.37 -17.52
CA THR A 70 -9.71 -11.65 -17.89
C THR A 70 -9.46 -13.11 -18.24
N GLY A 71 -10.36 -14.02 -17.86
CA GLY A 71 -10.17 -15.46 -18.01
C GLY A 71 -9.08 -16.06 -17.11
N ILE A 72 -8.41 -15.25 -16.27
CA ILE A 72 -7.36 -15.69 -15.36
C ILE A 72 -8.02 -16.27 -14.10
N PRO A 73 -7.61 -17.45 -13.58
CA PRO A 73 -8.22 -18.08 -12.40
C PRO A 73 -8.30 -17.19 -11.16
N ARG A 74 -7.38 -16.21 -11.04
CA ARG A 74 -7.28 -15.25 -9.93
C ARG A 74 -7.77 -13.84 -10.29
N GLY A 75 -8.32 -13.62 -11.48
CA GLY A 75 -8.88 -12.32 -11.89
C GLY A 75 -7.86 -11.31 -12.42
N VAL A 76 -6.90 -10.84 -11.61
CA VAL A 76 -5.91 -9.81 -12.01
C VAL A 76 -4.48 -10.26 -11.71
N GLN A 77 -3.51 -9.89 -12.55
CA GLN A 77 -2.10 -10.21 -12.33
C GLN A 77 -1.56 -9.55 -11.05
N SER A 78 -0.70 -10.26 -10.31
CA SER A 78 -0.14 -9.78 -9.04
C SER A 78 0.62 -8.45 -9.16
N LEU A 79 1.41 -8.27 -10.24
CA LEU A 79 2.13 -7.01 -10.50
C LEU A 79 1.15 -5.85 -10.75
N GLN A 80 0.06 -6.08 -11.49
CA GLN A 80 -0.93 -5.02 -11.73
C GLN A 80 -1.56 -4.53 -10.42
N ARG A 81 -1.83 -5.43 -9.46
CA ARG A 81 -2.36 -5.06 -8.14
C ARG A 81 -1.38 -4.20 -7.35
N ILE A 82 -0.09 -4.59 -7.33
CA ILE A 82 0.97 -3.80 -6.70
C ILE A 82 1.05 -2.41 -7.35
N GLY A 83 0.99 -2.34 -8.69
CA GLY A 83 0.97 -1.07 -9.41
C GLY A 83 -0.19 -0.17 -9.03
N VAL A 84 -1.41 -0.71 -8.91
CA VAL A 84 -2.59 0.04 -8.44
C VAL A 84 -2.36 0.60 -7.04
N GLY A 85 -1.81 -0.20 -6.12
CA GLY A 85 -1.50 0.26 -4.78
C GLY A 85 -0.47 1.39 -4.76
N LEU A 86 0.60 1.31 -5.56
CA LEU A 86 1.59 2.40 -5.67
C LEU A 86 0.98 3.71 -6.21
N VAL A 87 0.08 3.62 -7.19
CA VAL A 87 -0.64 4.79 -7.72
C VAL A 87 -1.56 5.38 -6.65
N LEU A 88 -2.33 4.56 -5.94
CA LEU A 88 -3.21 5.02 -4.87
C LEU A 88 -2.42 5.65 -3.72
N SER A 89 -1.22 5.14 -3.39
CA SER A 89 -0.31 5.77 -2.42
C SER A 89 0.13 7.16 -2.87
N ALA A 90 0.45 7.35 -4.16
CA ALA A 90 0.81 8.66 -4.69
C ALA A 90 -0.36 9.66 -4.63
N ILE A 91 -1.58 9.19 -4.92
CA ILE A 91 -2.82 9.97 -4.81
C ILE A 91 -3.10 10.33 -3.35
N SER A 92 -2.92 9.40 -2.41
CA SER A 92 -3.04 9.66 -0.98
C SER A 92 -2.13 10.79 -0.52
N MET A 93 -0.86 10.78 -0.94
CA MET A 93 0.10 11.84 -0.61
C MET A 93 -0.26 13.17 -1.27
N ALA A 94 -0.79 13.15 -2.50
CA ALA A 94 -1.28 14.36 -3.16
C ALA A 94 -2.44 14.98 -2.38
N ILE A 95 -3.40 14.16 -1.94
CA ILE A 95 -4.53 14.60 -1.12
C ILE A 95 -4.06 15.12 0.23
N ALA A 96 -3.07 14.48 0.87
CA ALA A 96 -2.46 15.00 2.09
C ALA A 96 -1.89 16.41 1.90
N GLY A 97 -1.18 16.65 0.79
CA GLY A 97 -0.68 17.98 0.45
C GLY A 97 -1.78 19.01 0.20
N ILE A 98 -2.89 18.62 -0.42
CA ILE A 98 -4.05 19.50 -0.62
C ILE A 98 -4.74 19.81 0.71
N MET A 99 -4.96 18.80 1.56
CA MET A 99 -5.57 18.97 2.88
C MET A 99 -4.72 19.88 3.77
N GLU A 100 -3.40 19.72 3.74
CA GLU A 100 -2.50 20.60 4.50
C GLU A 100 -2.52 22.03 3.98
N THR A 101 -2.58 22.22 2.65
CA THR A 101 -2.72 23.55 2.06
C THR A 101 -4.01 24.22 2.54
N ARG A 102 -5.12 23.48 2.62
CA ARG A 102 -6.39 23.99 3.15
C ARG A 102 -6.31 24.30 4.65
N ARG A 103 -5.71 23.40 5.45
CA ARG A 103 -5.51 23.59 6.89
C ARG A 103 -4.72 24.88 7.17
N LYS A 104 -3.62 25.10 6.44
CA LYS A 104 -2.82 26.34 6.55
C LYS A 104 -3.62 27.59 6.13
N SER A 105 -4.45 27.51 5.08
CA SER A 105 -5.31 28.63 4.67
C SER A 105 -6.26 29.05 5.81
N VAL A 106 -6.92 28.07 6.44
CA VAL A 106 -7.82 28.31 7.58
C VAL A 106 -7.06 28.94 8.76
N ALA A 107 -5.83 28.48 9.04
CA ALA A 107 -5.01 29.07 10.10
C ALA A 107 -4.67 30.55 9.83
N VAL A 108 -4.41 30.92 8.58
CA VAL A 108 -4.12 32.31 8.19
C VAL A 108 -5.39 33.17 8.22
N GLU A 109 -6.49 32.68 7.64
CA GLU A 109 -7.77 33.41 7.56
C GLU A 109 -8.34 33.77 8.93
N HIS A 110 -8.16 32.89 9.91
CA HIS A 110 -8.60 33.09 11.28
C HIS A 110 -7.53 33.72 12.19
N ASN A 111 -6.35 34.09 11.67
CA ASN A 111 -5.21 34.62 12.43
C ASN A 111 -4.73 33.70 13.58
N MET A 112 -4.81 32.39 13.39
CA MET A 112 -4.45 31.36 14.38
C MET A 112 -3.12 30.65 14.08
N VAL A 113 -2.26 31.25 13.27
CA VAL A 113 -0.95 30.67 12.89
C VAL A 113 -0.10 30.34 14.12
N ASP A 114 -0.10 31.21 15.13
CA ASP A 114 0.64 31.01 16.38
C ASP A 114 -0.28 30.66 17.57
N SER A 115 -1.57 30.41 17.33
CA SER A 115 -2.50 29.99 18.38
C SER A 115 -2.33 28.50 18.70
N LEU A 116 -2.56 28.16 19.98
CA LEU A 116 -2.65 26.78 20.45
C LEU A 116 -4.07 26.21 20.35
N ASP A 117 -5.05 27.06 20.01
CA ASP A 117 -6.44 26.64 19.87
C ASP A 117 -6.64 25.76 18.63
N PRO A 118 -7.54 24.76 18.69
CA PRO A 118 -7.87 23.94 17.53
C PRO A 118 -8.39 24.78 16.37
N LEU A 119 -7.87 24.53 15.17
CA LEU A 119 -8.39 25.15 13.96
C LEU A 119 -9.84 24.73 13.73
N PRO A 120 -10.73 25.60 13.21
CA PRO A 120 -12.12 25.31 12.86
C PRO A 120 -12.20 24.46 11.58
N MET A 121 -11.49 23.33 11.59
CA MET A 121 -11.43 22.35 10.53
C MET A 121 -11.51 20.98 11.17
N SER A 122 -12.55 20.22 10.82
CA SER A 122 -12.77 18.90 11.39
C SER A 122 -11.64 17.92 11.04
N ILE A 123 -11.22 17.14 12.02
CA ILE A 123 -10.28 16.03 11.86
C ILE A 123 -10.72 15.00 10.78
N PHE A 124 -12.02 14.93 10.46
CA PHE A 124 -12.57 14.02 9.44
C PHE A 124 -11.95 14.22 8.05
N TRP A 125 -11.49 15.43 7.73
CA TRP A 125 -10.81 15.71 6.45
C TRP A 125 -9.52 14.91 6.26
N LEU A 126 -8.81 14.58 7.34
CA LEU A 126 -7.65 13.67 7.29
C LEU A 126 -8.07 12.23 6.99
N GLY A 127 -9.33 11.86 7.23
CA GLY A 127 -9.86 10.54 6.91
C GLY A 127 -9.73 10.18 5.42
N PHE A 128 -9.80 11.15 4.51
CA PHE A 128 -9.70 10.90 3.07
C PHE A 128 -8.34 10.35 2.64
N GLN A 129 -7.24 10.94 3.12
CA GLN A 129 -5.89 10.43 2.84
C GLN A 129 -5.72 9.02 3.43
N TYR A 130 -6.18 8.79 4.67
CA TYR A 130 -6.08 7.47 5.31
C TYR A 130 -6.92 6.41 4.59
N ALA A 131 -8.11 6.75 4.10
CA ALA A 131 -8.96 5.81 3.40
C ALA A 131 -8.35 5.36 2.06
N ILE A 132 -7.82 6.32 1.29
CA ILE A 132 -7.15 6.02 0.02
C ILE A 132 -5.88 5.22 0.26
N PHE A 133 -5.11 5.56 1.30
CA PHE A 133 -3.95 4.77 1.69
C PHE A 133 -4.32 3.36 2.12
N GLY A 134 -5.41 3.17 2.88
CA GLY A 134 -5.89 1.85 3.28
C GLY A 134 -6.26 0.97 2.08
N ALA A 135 -6.88 1.55 1.06
CA ALA A 135 -7.11 0.86 -0.21
C ALA A 135 -5.80 0.55 -0.94
N ALA A 136 -4.86 1.50 -0.98
CA ALA A 136 -3.53 1.31 -1.57
C ALA A 136 -2.79 0.14 -0.93
N ASP A 137 -2.78 0.09 0.39
CA ASP A 137 -2.09 -0.93 1.18
C ASP A 137 -2.72 -2.31 0.97
N MET A 138 -4.05 -2.40 0.92
CA MET A 138 -4.75 -3.64 0.59
C MET A 138 -4.32 -4.19 -0.79
N PHE A 139 -4.36 -3.38 -1.84
CA PHE A 139 -3.99 -3.84 -3.20
C PHE A 139 -2.52 -4.28 -3.28
N THR A 140 -1.62 -3.51 -2.65
CA THR A 140 -0.20 -3.86 -2.60
C THR A 140 0.03 -5.13 -1.79
N LEU A 141 -0.57 -5.28 -0.62
CA LEU A 141 -0.39 -6.44 0.26
C LEU A 141 -0.91 -7.71 -0.39
N VAL A 142 -2.12 -7.68 -0.98
CA VAL A 142 -2.67 -8.82 -1.72
C VAL A 142 -1.78 -9.18 -2.92
N GLY A 143 -1.35 -8.17 -3.69
CA GLY A 143 -0.47 -8.39 -4.84
C GLY A 143 0.89 -8.96 -4.46
N LEU A 144 1.48 -8.47 -3.37
CA LEU A 144 2.77 -8.91 -2.86
C LEU A 144 2.70 -10.34 -2.29
N LEU A 145 1.64 -10.66 -1.53
CA LEU A 145 1.40 -12.02 -1.05
C LEU A 145 1.25 -13.00 -2.21
N GLU A 146 0.43 -12.68 -3.21
CA GLU A 146 0.26 -13.57 -4.38
C GLU A 146 1.55 -13.72 -5.17
N PHE A 147 2.30 -12.63 -5.35
CA PHE A 147 3.60 -12.66 -6.02
C PHE A 147 4.58 -13.57 -5.27
N PHE A 148 4.66 -13.45 -3.94
CA PHE A 148 5.50 -14.34 -3.16
C PHE A 148 5.04 -15.79 -3.17
N TYR A 149 3.73 -16.05 -3.08
CA TYR A 149 3.23 -17.42 -3.14
C TYR A 149 3.41 -18.08 -4.50
N ALA A 150 3.36 -17.32 -5.59
CA ALA A 150 3.63 -17.85 -6.93
C ALA A 150 5.11 -18.22 -7.12
N GLU A 151 6.00 -17.47 -6.46
CA GLU A 151 7.40 -17.44 -6.82
C GLU A 151 8.33 -18.07 -5.76
N SER A 152 7.81 -18.29 -4.55
CA SER A 152 8.50 -19.05 -3.48
C SER A 152 8.23 -20.55 -3.61
N SER A 153 9.29 -21.36 -3.47
CA SER A 153 9.15 -22.81 -3.30
C SER A 153 8.44 -23.11 -1.97
N ALA A 154 7.85 -24.30 -1.83
CA ALA A 154 6.97 -24.66 -0.70
C ALA A 154 7.58 -24.42 0.70
N GLY A 155 8.92 -24.37 0.83
CA GLY A 155 9.64 -24.09 2.09
C GLY A 155 10.07 -22.64 2.34
N MET A 156 9.87 -21.69 1.41
CA MET A 156 10.41 -20.31 1.50
C MET A 156 9.37 -19.24 1.89
N LYS A 157 8.19 -19.65 2.36
CA LYS A 157 7.10 -18.73 2.73
C LYS A 157 7.48 -17.81 3.90
N SER A 158 8.15 -18.34 4.92
CA SER A 158 8.64 -17.57 6.07
C SER A 158 9.64 -16.48 5.65
N LEU A 159 10.53 -16.81 4.71
CA LEU A 159 11.49 -15.85 4.15
C LEU A 159 10.79 -14.71 3.41
N SER A 160 9.69 -14.99 2.71
CA SER A 160 8.91 -13.97 1.98
C SER A 160 8.24 -12.98 2.94
N THR A 161 7.68 -13.47 4.05
CA THR A 161 7.15 -12.61 5.12
C THR A 161 8.25 -11.79 5.78
N ALA A 162 9.41 -12.40 6.06
CA ALA A 162 10.56 -11.68 6.63
C ALA A 162 11.03 -10.54 5.71
N ILE A 163 11.14 -10.79 4.40
CA ILE A 163 11.50 -9.77 3.40
C ILE A 163 10.48 -8.62 3.37
N SER A 164 9.19 -8.90 3.57
CA SER A 164 8.14 -7.87 3.62
C SER A 164 8.32 -6.94 4.82
N TRP A 165 8.58 -7.51 6.00
CA TRP A 165 8.87 -6.73 7.21
C TRP A 165 10.19 -5.97 7.10
N SER A 166 11.22 -6.56 6.48
CA SER A 166 12.47 -5.84 6.20
C SER A 166 12.22 -4.64 5.27
N SER A 167 11.41 -4.81 4.23
CA SER A 167 11.01 -3.71 3.34
C SER A 167 10.30 -2.58 4.08
N MET A 168 9.41 -2.94 5.02
CA MET A 168 8.79 -1.96 5.91
C MET A 168 9.83 -1.23 6.75
N ALA A 169 10.74 -1.94 7.42
CA ALA A 169 11.80 -1.31 8.21
C ALA A 169 12.66 -0.34 7.40
N PHE A 170 13.09 -0.73 6.19
CA PHE A 170 13.81 0.16 5.28
C PHE A 170 12.98 1.38 4.88
N GLY A 171 11.66 1.24 4.71
CA GLY A 171 10.77 2.35 4.41
C GLY A 171 10.70 3.38 5.54
N TYR A 172 10.71 2.92 6.79
CA TYR A 172 10.73 3.79 7.98
C TYR A 172 12.09 4.47 8.16
N TYR A 173 13.20 3.77 7.93
CA TYR A 173 14.52 4.42 7.92
C TYR A 173 14.64 5.45 6.80
N LEU A 174 14.14 5.12 5.60
CA LEU A 174 14.11 6.05 4.48
C LEU A 174 13.23 7.27 4.78
N SER A 175 12.13 7.09 5.52
CA SER A 175 11.30 8.19 6.02
C SER A 175 12.10 9.19 6.86
N SER A 176 12.87 8.71 7.83
CA SER A 176 13.75 9.57 8.64
C SER A 176 14.80 10.29 7.78
N LEU A 177 15.45 9.57 6.86
CA LEU A 177 16.45 10.15 5.96
C LEU A 177 15.86 11.22 5.05
N VAL A 178 14.66 10.98 4.50
CA VAL A 178 13.96 11.95 3.64
C VAL A 178 13.63 13.22 4.43
N VAL A 179 13.14 13.09 5.66
CA VAL A 179 12.87 14.25 6.54
C VAL A 179 14.15 15.04 6.82
N GLU A 180 15.25 14.36 7.17
CA GLU A 180 16.54 15.00 7.44
C GLU A 180 17.09 15.74 6.21
N VAL A 181 17.10 15.09 5.04
CA VAL A 181 17.57 15.67 3.79
C VAL A 181 16.71 16.88 3.40
N VAL A 182 15.39 16.75 3.49
CA VAL A 182 14.48 17.87 3.20
C VAL A 182 14.76 19.03 4.13
N ASN A 183 14.89 18.81 5.44
CA ASN A 183 15.19 19.88 6.40
C ASN A 183 16.52 20.58 6.08
N LYS A 184 17.55 19.82 5.70
CA LYS A 184 18.85 20.39 5.33
C LYS A 184 18.82 21.21 4.03
N VAL A 185 18.14 20.72 3.00
CA VAL A 185 18.11 21.36 1.67
C VAL A 185 17.16 22.55 1.63
N SER A 186 16.03 22.45 2.32
CA SER A 186 14.99 23.50 2.33
C SER A 186 15.28 24.65 3.28
N GLY A 187 16.30 24.52 4.14
CA GLY A 187 16.55 25.47 5.22
C GLY A 187 15.58 25.35 6.40
N GLY A 188 14.87 24.21 6.51
CA GLY A 188 14.06 23.87 7.68
C GLY A 188 12.54 23.83 7.46
N TRP A 189 12.05 23.21 6.37
CA TRP A 189 10.61 23.03 6.14
C TRP A 189 9.84 22.33 7.27
N LEU A 190 10.50 21.46 8.04
CA LEU A 190 9.92 20.66 9.12
C LEU A 190 10.75 20.81 10.40
N ALA A 191 11.42 21.95 10.57
CA ALA A 191 12.35 22.19 11.67
C ALA A 191 11.72 23.01 12.81
N SER A 192 10.56 23.63 12.58
CA SER A 192 9.90 24.41 13.62
C SER A 192 9.08 23.51 14.54
N ASN A 193 8.85 23.96 15.78
CA ASN A 193 7.94 23.29 16.70
C ASN A 193 6.47 23.68 16.46
N ASN A 194 6.19 24.47 15.40
CA ASN A 194 4.85 24.93 15.05
C ASN A 194 4.49 24.47 13.64
N LEU A 195 3.63 23.45 13.56
CA LEU A 195 3.16 22.87 12.30
C LEU A 195 2.50 23.89 11.36
N ASN A 196 1.93 24.98 11.90
CA ASN A 196 1.32 26.04 11.09
C ASN A 196 2.35 26.84 10.30
N ARG A 197 3.58 26.95 10.82
CA ARG A 197 4.71 27.61 10.16
C ARG A 197 5.55 26.67 9.32
N ASP A 198 5.49 25.37 9.60
CA ASP A 198 6.13 24.35 8.76
C ASP A 198 5.51 24.29 7.37
N GLU A 199 6.32 23.88 6.41
CA GLU A 199 5.96 23.72 5.00
C GLU A 199 5.59 22.27 4.67
N LEU A 200 4.77 21.67 5.52
CA LEU A 200 4.33 20.27 5.41
C LEU A 200 3.57 19.98 4.11
N ASN A 201 2.83 20.96 3.58
CA ASN A 201 2.18 20.87 2.28
C ASN A 201 3.18 20.62 1.14
N TYR A 202 4.32 21.31 1.14
CA TYR A 202 5.38 21.08 0.15
C TYR A 202 6.05 19.73 0.35
N PHE A 203 6.24 19.29 1.61
CA PHE A 203 6.75 17.97 1.92
C PHE A 203 5.85 16.84 1.38
N TYR A 204 4.53 16.92 1.57
CA TYR A 204 3.60 15.93 1.01
C TYR A 204 3.55 15.96 -0.53
N ARG A 205 3.66 17.15 -1.15
CA ARG A 205 3.77 17.26 -2.62
C ARG A 205 5.05 16.63 -3.14
N LEU A 206 6.17 16.83 -2.44
CA LEU A 206 7.45 16.18 -2.76
C LEU A 206 7.31 14.65 -2.68
N LEU A 207 6.72 14.13 -1.60
CA LEU A 207 6.50 12.69 -1.43
C LEU A 207 5.59 12.13 -2.52
N SER A 208 4.52 12.84 -2.89
CA SER A 208 3.66 12.45 -4.02
C SER A 208 4.44 12.38 -5.33
N GLY A 209 5.27 13.39 -5.63
CA GLY A 209 6.14 13.39 -6.81
C GLY A 209 7.14 12.22 -6.81
N LEU A 210 7.78 11.95 -5.66
CA LEU A 210 8.67 10.82 -5.49
C LEU A 210 7.92 9.47 -5.60
N SER A 211 6.67 9.37 -5.14
CA SER A 211 5.84 8.18 -5.33
C SER A 211 5.56 7.92 -6.81
N VAL A 212 5.31 8.98 -7.59
CA VAL A 212 5.11 8.87 -9.05
C VAL A 212 6.39 8.41 -9.73
N LEU A 213 7.56 8.94 -9.34
CA LEU A 213 8.85 8.49 -9.85
C LEU A 213 9.12 7.02 -9.49
N ASN A 214 8.81 6.62 -8.25
CA ASN A 214 8.90 5.23 -7.80
C ASN A 214 7.97 4.31 -8.61
N PHE A 215 6.76 4.78 -8.95
CA PHE A 215 5.87 4.04 -9.84
C PHE A 215 6.43 3.93 -11.27
N GLY A 216 7.07 4.97 -11.79
CA GLY A 216 7.79 4.90 -13.07
C GLY A 216 8.91 3.86 -13.05
N PHE A 217 9.73 3.86 -11.99
CA PHE A 217 10.77 2.84 -11.78
C PHE A 217 10.17 1.43 -11.66
N TYR A 218 9.05 1.30 -10.94
CA TYR A 218 8.30 0.06 -10.83
C TYR A 218 7.84 -0.46 -12.20
N LEU A 219 7.30 0.40 -13.07
CA LEU A 219 6.87 0.02 -14.42
C LEU A 219 8.03 -0.46 -15.28
N LEU A 220 9.18 0.21 -15.23
CA LEU A 220 10.40 -0.26 -15.92
C LEU A 220 10.80 -1.65 -15.44
N CYS A 221 10.87 -1.85 -14.12
CA CYS A 221 11.20 -3.14 -13.53
C CYS A 221 10.16 -4.23 -13.85
N ALA A 222 8.88 -3.88 -13.86
CA ALA A 222 7.77 -4.78 -14.17
C ALA A 222 7.78 -5.18 -15.65
N SER A 223 8.10 -4.25 -16.56
CA SER A 223 8.20 -4.52 -18.00
C SER A 223 9.37 -5.45 -18.36
N TRP A 224 10.47 -5.37 -17.59
CA TRP A 224 11.60 -6.29 -17.72
C TRP A 224 11.38 -7.62 -17.00
N TYR A 225 10.36 -7.72 -16.14
CA TYR A 225 10.05 -8.94 -15.42
C TYR A 225 9.32 -9.94 -16.31
N ARG A 226 10.04 -10.96 -16.78
CA ARG A 226 9.41 -12.14 -17.39
C ARG A 226 8.82 -13.03 -16.29
N TYR A 227 7.49 -13.14 -16.26
CA TYR A 227 6.83 -14.18 -15.48
C TYR A 227 7.41 -15.56 -15.83
N LYS A 228 7.79 -16.35 -14.81
CA LYS A 228 8.03 -17.78 -15.01
C LYS A 228 6.71 -18.39 -15.49
N LYS A 229 6.71 -18.99 -16.69
CA LYS A 229 5.62 -19.91 -17.07
C LYS A 229 5.70 -21.07 -16.09
N VAL A 230 4.71 -21.18 -15.21
CA VAL A 230 4.44 -22.46 -14.55
C VAL A 230 4.04 -23.39 -15.69
N GLU A 231 4.94 -24.27 -16.09
CA GLU A 231 4.57 -25.39 -16.95
C GLU A 231 3.42 -26.09 -16.22
N GLU A 232 2.24 -26.12 -16.85
CA GLU A 232 1.23 -27.08 -16.48
C GLU A 232 1.91 -28.45 -16.54
N VAL A 233 2.23 -28.99 -15.37
CA VAL A 233 2.49 -30.42 -15.25
C VAL A 233 1.19 -31.05 -15.72
N LYS A 234 1.15 -31.45 -17.00
CA LYS A 234 0.22 -32.44 -17.50
C LYS A 234 0.28 -33.55 -16.46
N GLN A 235 -0.81 -33.72 -15.71
CA GLN A 235 -0.99 -34.95 -14.97
C GLN A 235 -0.88 -36.06 -16.00
N ILE A 236 0.26 -36.76 -15.99
CA ILE A 236 0.36 -38.11 -16.53
C ILE A 236 -0.40 -38.95 -15.50
N GLY A 237 -1.74 -38.83 -15.54
CA GLY A 237 -2.70 -39.52 -14.71
C GLY A 237 -3.24 -40.71 -15.49
N GLY A 238 -2.52 -41.83 -15.35
CA GLY A 238 -2.96 -43.22 -15.46
C GLY A 238 -4.17 -43.57 -16.31
N ASN A 239 -3.93 -44.01 -17.56
CA ASN A 239 -4.81 -44.97 -18.25
C ASN A 239 -4.04 -46.12 -18.95
N ASP A 240 -2.70 -46.18 -18.89
CA ASP A 240 -1.93 -47.19 -19.64
C ASP A 240 -1.52 -48.44 -18.82
N PHE A 241 -1.92 -48.54 -17.55
CA PHE A 241 -1.64 -49.72 -16.72
C PHE A 241 -2.82 -50.70 -16.55
N GLU A 242 -4.06 -50.29 -16.80
CA GLU A 242 -5.22 -51.23 -16.74
C GLU A 242 -5.41 -52.05 -18.03
N GLY A 243 -4.81 -51.64 -19.16
CA GLY A 243 -4.90 -52.36 -20.43
C GLY A 243 -3.95 -53.56 -20.56
N LYS A 244 -2.89 -53.65 -19.75
CA LYS A 244 -1.90 -54.74 -19.85
C LYS A 244 -2.09 -55.85 -18.83
N VAL A 245 -2.68 -55.56 -17.66
CA VAL A 245 -2.96 -56.59 -16.64
C VAL A 245 -4.13 -57.49 -17.06
N ASN A 246 -5.11 -56.96 -17.80
CA ASN A 246 -6.25 -57.75 -18.28
C ASN A 246 -5.93 -58.68 -19.48
N VAL A 247 -4.77 -58.55 -20.13
CA VAL A 247 -4.39 -59.41 -21.26
C VAL A 247 -3.66 -60.68 -20.79
N GLU A 248 -3.00 -60.66 -19.63
CA GLU A 248 -2.30 -61.84 -19.09
C GLU A 248 -3.18 -62.77 -18.24
N ILE A 249 -4.33 -62.31 -17.72
CA ILE A 249 -5.21 -63.13 -16.86
C ILE A 249 -6.23 -63.96 -17.68
N GLY A 250 -6.37 -63.70 -18.99
CA GLY A 250 -7.34 -64.37 -19.86
C GLY A 250 -6.88 -65.64 -20.60
N LYS A 251 -5.67 -66.16 -20.34
CA LYS A 251 -5.11 -67.30 -21.11
C LYS A 251 -4.71 -68.54 -20.31
N VAL A 252 -5.19 -68.69 -19.08
CA VAL A 252 -5.03 -69.95 -18.32
C VAL A 252 -6.38 -70.34 -17.74
N ASN A 253 -7.11 -71.18 -18.48
CA ASN A 253 -8.04 -72.24 -18.03
C ASN A 253 -9.15 -72.46 -19.07
N GLY A 254 -9.15 -73.65 -19.69
CA GLY A 254 -10.27 -74.20 -20.47
C GLY A 254 -9.96 -74.36 -21.95
#